data_AF-A0A9D4VG85-F1
#
_entry.id   AF-A0A9D4VG85-F1
#
_cell.length_a   1.000
_cell.length_b   1.000
_cell.length_c   1.000
_cell.angle_alpha   90.00
_cell.angle_beta   90.00
_cell.angle_gamma   90.00
#
_symmetry.space_group_name_H-M   'P 1'
#
loop_
_entity.id
_entity.type
_entity.pdbx_description
1 polymer ?
#
loop_
_entity_poly.entity_id
_entity_poly.type
_entity_poly.pdbx_seq_one_letter_code
_entity_poly.pdbx_strand_id
1 'polypeptide(L)'
;MYLLGPQRIYRAHLLPWQDQLRALQDAGDWMGAFHVGMELFDGRALAVMGLPRGIDALRKIVTPTLLSLLSNYIDEVFTYLSLAFGSTIDAAPNAVEKEELTVQAKEQYARVGGVAIEFCVHIHQTDVLFNHIFHKFCAAEQRGTFLELLEPYILKDTLGALAPEVMQGLVEYYSQLGWVQRVELCVLHMDIASLDFNQVVRLCRENRLYSALIYLFNKGLDDFKSPLEELLLVVQDISNPHVQTCGYACFWLYTILQFCMLCYLRKKDIQTILHLYL
;
A
#
# COMPACT_ATOMS: atom_id res chain seq x y z
N MET A 1 -1.76 -43.65 5.80
CA MET A 1 -0.67 -44.64 5.68
C MET A 1 -0.51 -45.33 7.03
N TYR A 2 -0.55 -46.66 7.08
CA TYR A 2 -0.29 -47.39 8.32
C TYR A 2 1.13 -47.97 8.24
N LEU A 3 2.01 -47.54 9.12
CA LEU A 3 3.37 -48.05 9.27
C LEU A 3 3.32 -49.10 10.39
N LEU A 4 3.53 -50.36 10.02
CA LEU A 4 3.61 -51.46 10.99
C LEU A 4 5.04 -51.57 11.50
N GLY A 5 5.23 -51.30 12.80
CA GLY A 5 6.45 -51.63 13.53
C GLY A 5 6.29 -52.96 14.27
N PRO A 6 7.41 -53.60 14.68
CA PRO A 6 7.41 -54.93 15.29
C PRO A 6 6.62 -55.04 16.61
N GLN A 7 6.22 -53.92 17.22
CA GLN A 7 5.44 -53.90 18.46
C GLN A 7 4.24 -52.94 18.45
N ARG A 8 4.09 -52.06 17.44
CA ARG A 8 3.02 -51.06 17.36
C ARG A 8 2.66 -50.75 15.92
N ILE A 9 1.37 -50.49 15.69
CA ILE A 9 0.85 -49.95 14.43
C ILE A 9 0.83 -48.43 14.55
N TYR A 10 1.61 -47.74 13.73
CA TYR A 10 1.59 -46.29 13.62
C TYR A 10 0.66 -45.89 12.48
N ARG A 11 -0.38 -45.11 12.79
CA ARG A 11 -1.27 -44.51 11.79
C ARG A 11 -0.72 -43.13 11.44
N ALA A 12 -0.06 -43.02 10.29
CA ALA A 12 0.40 -41.75 9.74
C ALA A 12 -0.63 -41.26 8.71
N HIS A 13 -1.33 -40.18 9.00
CA HIS A 13 -2.15 -39.48 8.01
C HIS A 13 -1.40 -38.25 7.53
N LEU A 14 -1.17 -38.13 6.22
CA LEU A 14 -0.79 -36.86 5.63
C LEU A 14 -2.03 -35.96 5.74
N LEU A 15 -1.93 -34.96 6.61
CA LEU A 15 -2.98 -33.96 6.77
C LEU A 15 -3.10 -33.17 5.45
N PRO A 16 -4.32 -32.93 4.96
CA PRO A 16 -4.55 -31.91 3.95
C PRO A 16 -3.96 -30.58 4.43
N TRP A 17 -3.36 -29.79 3.55
CA TRP A 17 -2.80 -28.48 3.91
C TRP A 17 -3.81 -27.56 4.61
N GLN A 18 -5.09 -27.65 4.26
CA GLN A 18 -6.15 -26.88 4.91
C GLN A 18 -6.26 -27.23 6.40
N ASP A 19 -6.15 -28.51 6.74
CA ASP A 19 -6.24 -28.97 8.12
C ASP A 19 -4.95 -28.65 8.89
N GLN A 20 -3.80 -28.60 8.21
CA GLN A 20 -2.55 -28.10 8.78
C GLN A 20 -2.63 -26.60 9.11
N LEU A 21 -3.19 -25.78 8.21
CA LEU A 21 -3.42 -24.36 8.47
C LEU A 21 -4.43 -24.13 9.59
N ARG A 22 -5.53 -24.90 9.63
CA ARG A 22 -6.52 -24.84 10.71
C ARG A 22 -5.93 -25.23 12.06
N ALA A 23 -5.13 -26.30 12.12
CA ALA A 23 -4.49 -26.70 13.36
C ALA A 23 -3.54 -25.63 13.91
N LEU A 24 -2.86 -24.88 13.02
CA LEU A 24 -2.02 -23.74 13.42
C LEU A 24 -2.84 -22.54 13.89
N GLN A 25 -3.98 -22.27 13.25
CA GLN A 25 -4.94 -21.26 13.72
C GLN A 25 -5.49 -21.63 15.11
N ASP A 26 -5.92 -22.87 15.31
CA ASP A 26 -6.45 -23.35 16.59
C ASP A 26 -5.38 -23.33 17.70
N ALA A 27 -4.10 -23.46 17.34
CA ALA A 27 -2.97 -23.33 18.25
C ALA A 27 -2.58 -21.86 18.53
N GLY A 28 -3.15 -20.89 17.82
CA GLY A 28 -2.81 -19.47 17.92
C GLY A 28 -1.49 -19.07 17.26
N ASP A 29 -0.84 -19.97 16.51
CA ASP A 29 0.42 -19.71 15.81
C ASP A 29 0.16 -19.14 14.41
N TRP A 30 -0.23 -17.86 14.39
CA TRP A 30 -0.51 -17.12 13.16
C TRP A 30 0.71 -17.00 12.25
N MET A 31 1.91 -16.78 12.82
CA MET A 31 3.14 -16.63 12.04
C MET A 31 3.54 -17.95 11.38
N GLY A 32 3.42 -19.08 12.08
CA GLY A 32 3.60 -20.40 11.52
C GLY A 32 2.59 -20.70 10.40
N ALA A 33 1.32 -20.32 10.59
CA ALA A 33 0.28 -20.47 9.57
C ALA A 33 0.58 -19.63 8.31
N PHE A 34 1.02 -18.38 8.47
CA PHE A 34 1.43 -17.55 7.35
C PHE A 34 2.65 -18.13 6.62
N HIS A 35 3.69 -18.55 7.35
CA HIS A 35 4.88 -19.13 6.73
C HIS A 35 4.56 -20.39 5.92
N VAL A 36 3.78 -21.32 6.48
CA VAL A 36 3.32 -22.52 5.76
C VAL A 36 2.46 -22.15 4.56
N GLY A 37 1.59 -21.14 4.72
CA GLY A 37 0.77 -20.60 3.64
C GLY A 37 1.59 -19.99 2.49
N MET A 38 2.68 -19.30 2.80
CA MET A 38 3.59 -18.72 1.80
C MET A 38 4.40 -19.81 1.09
N GLU A 39 4.94 -20.79 1.82
CA GLU A 39 5.65 -21.94 1.24
C GLU A 39 4.73 -22.77 0.32
N LEU A 40 3.43 -22.86 0.66
CA LEU A 40 2.39 -23.45 -0.20
C LEU A 40 2.18 -22.61 -1.47
N PHE A 41 2.11 -21.29 -1.35
CA PHE A 41 1.91 -20.38 -2.49
C PHE A 41 3.11 -20.38 -3.47
N ASP A 42 4.32 -20.49 -2.93
CA ASP A 42 5.58 -20.58 -3.70
C ASP A 42 5.80 -21.96 -4.33
N GLY A 43 4.95 -22.95 -4.01
CA GLY A 43 5.09 -24.31 -4.48
C GLY A 43 6.27 -25.07 -3.87
N ARG A 44 6.83 -24.56 -2.77
CA ARG A 44 7.95 -25.16 -2.02
C ARG A 44 7.51 -26.16 -0.97
N ALA A 45 6.21 -26.18 -0.65
CA ALA A 45 5.62 -27.12 0.30
C ALA A 45 5.85 -28.58 -0.13
N LEU A 46 6.80 -29.23 0.54
CA LEU A 46 7.08 -30.65 0.41
C LEU A 46 5.94 -31.45 1.04
N ALA A 47 5.35 -32.38 0.27
CA ALA A 47 4.46 -33.44 0.76
C ALA A 47 3.07 -33.01 1.27
N VAL A 48 2.32 -32.27 0.46
CA VAL A 48 0.91 -31.97 0.75
C VAL A 48 -0.02 -32.79 -0.16
N MET A 49 -0.99 -33.49 0.43
CA MET A 49 -2.06 -34.16 -0.32
C MET A 49 -3.16 -33.17 -0.75
N GLY A 50 -3.71 -33.37 -1.96
CA GLY A 50 -4.89 -32.64 -2.46
C GLY A 50 -4.61 -31.39 -3.29
N LEU A 51 -3.34 -31.12 -3.63
CA LEU A 51 -2.97 -30.00 -4.49
C LEU A 51 -2.92 -30.43 -5.98
N PRO A 52 -3.48 -29.64 -6.91
CA PRO A 52 -3.32 -29.87 -8.33
C PRO A 52 -1.84 -29.76 -8.74
N ARG A 53 -1.43 -30.51 -9.77
CA ARG A 53 -0.03 -30.56 -10.27
C ARG A 53 0.39 -29.31 -11.07
N GLY A 54 -0.14 -28.13 -10.76
CA GLY A 54 0.18 -26.89 -11.44
C GLY A 54 0.16 -25.69 -10.49
N ILE A 55 1.21 -24.88 -10.54
CA ILE A 55 1.42 -23.74 -9.63
C ILE A 55 0.30 -22.71 -9.76
N ASP A 56 -0.23 -22.47 -10.96
CA ASP A 56 -1.30 -21.48 -11.16
C ASP A 56 -2.66 -21.94 -10.61
N ALA A 57 -2.98 -23.23 -10.75
CA ALA A 57 -4.18 -23.82 -10.18
C ALA A 57 -4.07 -23.92 -8.65
N LEU A 58 -2.88 -24.23 -8.15
CA LEU A 58 -2.54 -24.22 -6.73
C LEU A 58 -2.76 -22.83 -6.13
N ARG A 59 -2.19 -21.79 -6.73
CA ARG A 59 -2.35 -20.39 -6.30
C ARG A 59 -3.83 -20.02 -6.22
N LYS A 60 -4.62 -20.29 -7.27
CA LYS A 60 -6.07 -20.01 -7.26
C LYS A 60 -6.84 -20.69 -6.12
N ILE A 61 -6.43 -21.88 -5.70
CA ILE A 61 -7.10 -22.62 -4.62
C ILE A 61 -6.63 -22.16 -3.24
N VAL A 62 -5.34 -21.84 -3.10
CA VAL A 62 -4.72 -21.46 -1.83
C VAL A 62 -4.98 -20.00 -1.49
N THR A 63 -4.99 -19.10 -2.49
CA THR A 63 -5.26 -17.66 -2.32
C THR A 63 -6.50 -17.36 -1.46
N PRO A 64 -7.71 -17.89 -1.72
CA PRO A 64 -8.87 -17.56 -0.89
C PRO A 64 -8.69 -18.00 0.57
N THR A 65 -7.99 -19.11 0.82
CA THR A 65 -7.71 -19.59 2.17
C THR A 65 -6.70 -18.68 2.87
N LEU A 66 -5.65 -18.24 2.18
CA LEU A 66 -4.67 -17.29 2.70
C LEU A 66 -5.29 -15.92 3.02
N LEU A 67 -6.20 -15.45 2.16
CA LEU A 67 -6.92 -14.21 2.40
C LEU A 67 -7.83 -14.34 3.64
N SER A 68 -8.53 -15.47 3.79
CA SER A 68 -9.33 -15.72 5.00
C SER A 68 -8.48 -15.81 6.27
N LEU A 69 -7.30 -16.44 6.20
CA LEU A 69 -6.33 -16.50 7.30
C LEU A 69 -5.90 -15.08 7.71
N LEU A 70 -5.56 -14.23 6.73
CA LEU A 70 -5.18 -12.84 6.98
C LEU A 70 -6.33 -12.03 7.58
N SER A 71 -7.53 -12.15 7.04
CA SER A 71 -8.71 -11.47 7.57
C SER A 71 -8.97 -11.84 9.03
N ASN A 72 -8.91 -13.14 9.36
CA ASN A 72 -9.11 -13.63 10.72
C ASN A 72 -8.02 -13.15 11.67
N TYR A 73 -6.76 -13.18 11.24
CA TYR A 73 -5.63 -12.64 12.01
C TYR A 73 -5.85 -11.16 12.35
N ILE A 74 -6.20 -10.35 11.35
CA ILE A 74 -6.45 -8.92 11.55
C ILE A 74 -7.64 -8.72 12.50
N ASP A 75 -8.72 -9.46 12.34
CA ASP A 75 -9.91 -9.34 13.20
C ASP A 75 -9.60 -9.74 14.64
N GLU A 76 -8.87 -10.83 14.86
CA GLU A 76 -8.48 -11.28 16.19
C GLU A 76 -7.56 -10.27 16.87
N VAL A 77 -6.53 -9.80 16.15
CA VAL A 77 -5.61 -8.81 16.71
C VAL A 77 -6.32 -7.47 16.94
N PHE A 78 -7.20 -7.02 16.06
CA PHE A 78 -7.95 -5.77 16.26
C PHE A 78 -8.93 -5.87 17.41
N THR A 79 -9.57 -7.03 17.59
CA THR A 79 -10.43 -7.28 18.76
C THR A 79 -9.61 -7.27 20.04
N TYR A 80 -8.42 -7.89 20.04
CA TYR A 80 -7.51 -7.86 21.18
C TYR A 80 -7.02 -6.44 21.48
N LEU A 81 -6.57 -5.70 20.46
CA LEU A 81 -6.08 -4.33 20.61
C LEU A 81 -7.19 -3.38 21.07
N SER A 82 -8.39 -3.47 20.49
CA SER A 82 -9.52 -2.64 20.94
C SER A 82 -9.94 -2.94 22.39
N LEU A 83 -9.91 -4.21 22.82
CA LEU A 83 -10.19 -4.57 24.22
C LEU A 83 -9.09 -4.11 25.18
N ALA A 84 -7.83 -4.40 24.85
CA ALA A 84 -6.67 -4.07 25.68
C ALA A 84 -6.51 -2.56 25.80
N PHE A 85 -6.56 -1.83 24.69
CA PHE A 85 -6.35 -0.38 24.70
C PHE A 85 -7.63 0.40 25.04
N GLY A 86 -8.81 -0.01 24.55
CA GLY A 86 -10.07 0.70 24.84
C GLY A 86 -10.38 0.77 26.34
N SER A 87 -10.25 -0.35 27.05
CA SER A 87 -10.44 -0.37 28.50
C SER A 87 -9.40 0.46 29.26
N THR A 88 -8.16 0.51 28.79
CA THR A 88 -7.08 1.29 29.44
C THR A 88 -7.14 2.79 29.16
N ILE A 89 -7.57 3.20 27.96
CA ILE A 89 -7.69 4.61 27.56
C ILE A 89 -8.85 5.28 28.30
N ASP A 90 -9.95 4.56 28.51
CA ASP A 90 -11.10 5.06 29.27
C ASP A 90 -10.81 5.14 30.78
N ALA A 91 -10.00 4.22 31.31
CA ALA A 91 -9.61 4.17 32.71
C ALA A 91 -8.43 5.09 33.08
N ALA A 92 -7.69 5.60 32.09
CA ALA A 92 -6.51 6.43 32.33
C ALA A 92 -6.90 7.81 32.92
N PRO A 93 -6.35 8.18 34.09
CA PRO A 93 -6.74 9.40 34.81
C PRO A 93 -6.16 10.69 34.20
N ASN A 94 -5.08 10.62 33.41
CA ASN A 94 -4.32 11.79 32.94
C ASN A 94 -4.16 11.81 31.41
N ALA A 95 -4.11 13.02 30.81
CA ALA A 95 -3.94 13.21 29.37
C ALA A 95 -2.61 12.67 28.81
N VAL A 96 -1.54 12.69 29.62
CA VAL A 96 -0.20 12.22 29.23
C VAL A 96 -0.15 10.70 29.08
N GLU A 97 -0.76 9.96 30.02
CA GLU A 97 -0.84 8.49 29.95
C GLU A 97 -1.74 8.04 28.78
N LYS A 98 -2.79 8.80 28.46
CA LYS A 98 -3.60 8.55 27.25
C LYS A 98 -2.79 8.73 25.98
N GLU A 99 -1.93 9.74 25.91
CA GLU A 99 -1.07 9.97 24.75
C GLU A 99 -0.04 8.84 24.57
N GLU A 100 0.60 8.38 25.66
CA GLU A 100 1.53 7.24 25.60
C GLU A 100 0.83 5.92 25.18
N LEU A 101 -0.34 5.62 25.75
CA LEU A 101 -1.13 4.43 25.40
C LEU A 101 -1.62 4.47 23.95
N THR A 102 -1.98 5.65 23.43
CA THR A 102 -2.38 5.81 22.02
C THR A 102 -1.21 5.67 21.06
N VAL A 103 -0.01 6.12 21.43
CA VAL A 103 1.22 5.89 20.66
C VAL A 103 1.56 4.39 20.62
N GLN A 104 1.49 3.70 21.76
CA GLN A 104 1.72 2.25 21.80
C GLN A 104 0.68 1.48 20.96
N ALA A 105 -0.59 1.86 21.03
CA ALA A 105 -1.64 1.27 20.20
C ALA A 105 -1.32 1.46 18.71
N LYS A 106 -0.96 2.70 18.30
CA LYS A 106 -0.55 3.00 16.91
C LYS A 106 0.60 2.12 16.44
N GLU A 107 1.63 1.90 17.26
CA GLU A 107 2.74 1.01 16.90
C GLU A 107 2.31 -0.44 16.71
N GLN A 108 1.41 -0.96 17.54
CA GLN A 108 0.90 -2.33 17.37
C GLN A 108 0.05 -2.47 16.11
N TYR A 109 -0.83 -1.51 15.83
CA TYR A 109 -1.56 -1.46 14.57
C TYR A 109 -0.60 -1.34 13.38
N ALA A 110 0.48 -0.59 13.53
CA ALA A 110 1.47 -0.43 12.46
C ALA A 110 2.20 -1.75 12.15
N ARG A 111 2.55 -2.53 13.18
CA ARG A 111 3.17 -3.86 13.00
C ARG A 111 2.23 -4.81 12.24
N VAL A 112 0.96 -4.86 12.62
CA VAL A 112 -0.06 -5.70 11.96
C VAL A 112 -0.27 -5.25 10.52
N GLY A 113 -0.33 -3.94 10.28
CA GLY A 113 -0.45 -3.36 8.95
C GLY A 113 0.73 -3.71 8.06
N GLY A 114 1.96 -3.66 8.59
CA GLY A 114 3.17 -4.05 7.87
C GLY A 114 3.13 -5.51 7.39
N VAL A 115 2.80 -6.44 8.29
CA VAL A 115 2.66 -7.87 7.95
C VAL A 115 1.55 -8.08 6.91
N ALA A 116 0.42 -7.39 7.06
CA ALA A 116 -0.69 -7.49 6.12
C ALA A 116 -0.33 -6.99 4.71
N ILE A 117 0.38 -5.86 4.62
CA ILE A 117 0.86 -5.31 3.34
C ILE A 117 1.87 -6.27 2.70
N GLU A 118 2.90 -6.70 3.45
CA GLU A 118 3.93 -7.61 2.93
C GLU A 118 3.32 -8.91 2.39
N PHE A 119 2.36 -9.48 3.13
CA PHE A 119 1.65 -10.68 2.72
C PHE A 119 0.78 -10.47 1.47
N CYS A 120 0.04 -9.35 1.38
CA CYS A 120 -0.80 -9.05 0.22
C CYS A 120 0.02 -8.75 -1.03
N VAL A 121 1.16 -8.05 -0.88
CA VAL A 121 2.12 -7.79 -1.94
C VAL A 121 2.69 -9.10 -2.47
N HIS A 122 3.05 -10.04 -1.59
CA HIS A 122 3.58 -11.35 -1.98
C HIS A 122 2.57 -12.21 -2.75
N ILE A 123 1.28 -12.13 -2.42
CA ILE A 123 0.22 -12.90 -3.08
C ILE A 123 -0.31 -12.18 -4.34
N HIS A 124 0.15 -10.94 -4.59
CA HIS A 124 -0.33 -10.06 -5.66
C HIS A 124 -1.86 -9.84 -5.62
N GLN A 125 -2.43 -9.74 -4.43
CA GLN A 125 -3.87 -9.49 -4.21
C GLN A 125 -4.08 -8.11 -3.58
N THR A 126 -3.72 -7.07 -4.33
CA THR A 126 -3.86 -5.67 -3.92
C THR A 126 -5.32 -5.24 -3.75
N ASP A 127 -6.24 -5.86 -4.50
CA ASP A 127 -7.68 -5.56 -4.41
C ASP A 127 -8.23 -5.83 -3.00
N VAL A 128 -7.77 -6.89 -2.33
CA VAL A 128 -8.23 -7.26 -0.99
C VAL A 128 -7.60 -6.35 0.06
N LEU A 129 -6.34 -5.95 -0.14
CA LEU A 129 -5.65 -4.98 0.71
C LEU A 129 -6.44 -3.67 0.79
N PHE A 130 -6.92 -3.17 -0.35
CA PHE A 130 -7.64 -1.88 -0.39
C PHE A 130 -9.14 -2.00 -0.10
N ASN A 131 -9.82 -3.06 -0.51
CA ASN A 131 -11.27 -3.17 -0.28
C ASN A 131 -11.64 -3.77 1.08
N HIS A 132 -10.74 -4.54 1.71
CA HIS A 132 -11.06 -5.20 2.97
C HIS A 132 -10.19 -4.68 4.11
N ILE A 133 -8.87 -4.72 3.93
CA ILE A 133 -7.94 -4.40 5.01
C ILE A 133 -7.99 -2.90 5.31
N PHE A 134 -7.91 -2.05 4.29
CA PHE A 134 -8.03 -0.60 4.46
C PHE A 134 -9.33 -0.18 5.16
N HIS A 135 -10.47 -0.80 4.84
CA HIS A 135 -11.74 -0.52 5.54
C HIS A 135 -11.70 -0.90 7.02
N LYS A 136 -11.04 -2.02 7.37
CA LYS A 136 -10.82 -2.39 8.78
C LYS A 136 -9.95 -1.36 9.50
N PHE A 137 -8.87 -0.90 8.88
CA PHE A 137 -8.02 0.17 9.45
C PHE A 137 -8.76 1.51 9.56
N CYS A 138 -9.65 1.83 8.62
CA CYS A 138 -10.52 3.00 8.71
C CYS A 138 -11.49 2.89 9.89
N ALA A 139 -12.10 1.73 10.10
CA ALA A 139 -13.01 1.48 11.22
C ALA A 139 -12.31 1.58 12.59
N ALA A 140 -11.00 1.28 12.65
CA ALA A 140 -10.18 1.41 13.85
C ALA A 140 -9.61 2.83 14.09
N GLU A 141 -10.00 3.82 13.28
CA GLU A 141 -9.44 5.18 13.29
C GLU A 141 -7.91 5.24 13.04
N GLN A 142 -7.33 4.17 12.49
CA GLN A 142 -5.89 4.04 12.19
C GLN A 142 -5.58 4.24 10.69
N ARG A 143 -6.44 4.95 9.97
CA ARG A 143 -6.28 5.25 8.53
C ARG A 143 -4.94 5.93 8.25
N GLY A 144 -4.56 6.94 9.04
CA GLY A 144 -3.28 7.66 8.85
C GLY A 144 -2.07 6.75 8.98
N THR A 145 -2.03 5.95 10.06
CA THR A 145 -0.96 4.96 10.31
C THR A 145 -0.81 3.98 9.15
N PHE A 146 -1.92 3.51 8.57
CA PHE A 146 -1.90 2.60 7.43
C PHE A 146 -1.39 3.29 6.14
N LEU A 147 -1.76 4.55 5.90
CA LEU A 147 -1.29 5.33 4.75
C LEU A 147 0.23 5.58 4.83
N GLU A 148 0.76 5.92 6.01
CA GLU A 148 2.19 6.09 6.22
C GLU A 148 2.97 4.79 5.97
N LEU A 149 2.38 3.65 6.33
CA LEU A 149 3.00 2.35 6.06
C LEU A 149 3.02 2.00 4.58
N LEU A 150 2.02 2.41 3.80
CA LEU A 150 1.98 2.15 2.36
C LEU A 150 3.07 2.92 1.59
N GLU A 151 3.40 4.13 2.04
CA GLU A 151 4.37 5.01 1.39
C GLU A 151 5.68 4.32 0.98
N PRO A 152 6.45 3.66 1.88
CA PRO A 152 7.69 2.98 1.51
C PRO A 152 7.50 1.83 0.52
N TYR A 153 6.33 1.19 0.46
CA TYR A 153 6.07 0.12 -0.51
C TYR A 153 5.73 0.68 -1.90
N ILE A 154 5.10 1.85 -1.96
CA ILE A 154 4.87 2.59 -3.21
C ILE A 154 6.20 3.07 -3.77
N LEU A 155 7.05 3.68 -2.92
CA LEU A 155 8.38 4.18 -3.33
C LEU A 155 9.35 3.06 -3.77
N LYS A 156 9.10 1.81 -3.38
CA LYS A 156 9.86 0.63 -3.82
C LYS A 156 9.31 0.00 -5.11
N ASP A 157 8.33 0.63 -5.76
CA ASP A 157 7.60 0.11 -6.93
C ASP A 157 6.92 -1.26 -6.71
N THR A 158 6.75 -1.68 -5.44
CA THR A 158 6.09 -2.96 -5.09
C THR A 158 4.56 -2.85 -5.08
N LEU A 159 4.05 -1.64 -4.83
CA LEU A 159 2.63 -1.29 -4.85
C LEU A 159 2.39 -0.19 -5.89
N GLY A 160 2.46 -0.56 -7.17
CA GLY A 160 2.25 0.37 -8.29
C GLY A 160 0.78 0.71 -8.58
N ALA A 161 -0.17 -0.10 -8.08
CA ALA A 161 -1.60 0.07 -8.27
C ALA A 161 -2.28 0.34 -6.93
N LEU A 162 -3.02 1.44 -6.82
CA LEU A 162 -3.84 1.78 -5.67
C LEU A 162 -5.29 1.96 -6.07
N ALA A 163 -6.21 1.57 -5.18
CA ALA A 163 -7.60 1.89 -5.36
C ALA A 163 -7.83 3.42 -5.30
N PRO A 164 -8.73 3.96 -6.14
CA PRO A 164 -9.20 5.35 -6.12
C PRO A 164 -9.42 5.93 -4.70
N GLU A 165 -10.09 5.15 -3.85
CA GLU A 165 -10.44 5.53 -2.48
C GLU A 165 -9.22 5.70 -1.56
N VAL A 166 -8.21 4.83 -1.73
CA VAL A 166 -6.97 4.88 -0.95
C VAL A 166 -6.11 6.05 -1.41
N MET A 167 -6.07 6.30 -2.72
CA MET A 167 -5.37 7.45 -3.28
C MET A 167 -5.96 8.78 -2.79
N GLN A 168 -7.29 8.91 -2.81
CA GLN A 168 -7.96 10.07 -2.23
C GLN A 168 -7.60 10.24 -0.75
N GLY A 169 -7.63 9.15 0.02
CA GLY A 169 -7.26 9.20 1.43
C GLY A 169 -5.82 9.57 1.70
N LEU A 170 -4.91 9.13 0.85
CA LEU A 170 -3.50 9.50 0.89
C LEU A 170 -3.34 11.01 0.67
N VAL A 171 -3.94 11.54 -0.39
CA VAL A 171 -3.84 12.97 -0.72
C VAL A 171 -4.45 13.83 0.39
N GLU A 172 -5.63 13.49 0.89
CA GLU A 172 -6.29 14.22 1.99
C GLU A 172 -5.44 14.21 3.27
N TYR A 173 -4.91 13.05 3.64
CA TYR A 173 -4.11 12.89 4.86
C TYR A 173 -2.80 13.70 4.81
N TYR A 174 -2.04 13.59 3.73
CA TYR A 174 -0.78 14.33 3.58
C TYR A 174 -1.00 15.82 3.30
N SER A 175 -2.12 16.21 2.69
CA SER A 175 -2.53 17.61 2.50
C SER A 175 -2.78 18.28 3.86
N GLN A 176 -3.48 17.60 4.79
CA GLN A 176 -3.68 18.08 6.17
C GLN A 176 -2.36 18.23 6.95
N LEU A 177 -1.38 17.35 6.71
CA LEU A 177 -0.04 17.42 7.31
C LEU A 177 0.89 18.45 6.62
N GLY A 178 0.49 18.99 5.47
CA GLY A 178 1.32 19.88 4.65
C GLY A 178 2.48 19.17 3.91
N TRP A 179 2.46 17.84 3.82
CA TRP A 179 3.52 17.02 3.20
C TRP A 179 3.25 16.72 1.73
N VAL A 180 2.90 17.77 1.00
CA VAL A 180 2.49 17.77 -0.41
C VAL A 180 3.54 17.11 -1.32
N GLN A 181 4.83 17.30 -1.02
CA GLN A 181 5.95 16.73 -1.80
C GLN A 181 6.00 15.18 -1.74
N ARG A 182 5.63 14.58 -0.60
CA ARG A 182 5.63 13.11 -0.46
C ARG A 182 4.54 12.49 -1.33
N VAL A 183 3.39 13.16 -1.45
CA VAL A 183 2.30 12.75 -2.34
C VAL A 183 2.76 12.77 -3.79
N GLU A 184 3.44 13.83 -4.22
CA GLU A 184 3.97 13.91 -5.59
C GLU A 184 4.93 12.74 -5.88
N LEU A 185 5.87 12.47 -4.96
CA LEU A 185 6.79 11.33 -5.07
C LEU A 185 6.06 9.99 -5.15
N CYS A 186 5.00 9.79 -4.37
CA CYS A 186 4.19 8.58 -4.45
C CYS A 186 3.55 8.42 -5.84
N VAL A 187 2.94 9.49 -6.39
CA VAL A 187 2.30 9.44 -7.72
C VAL A 187 3.30 9.12 -8.83
N LEU A 188 4.54 9.60 -8.72
CA LEU A 188 5.59 9.32 -9.71
C LEU A 188 5.93 7.82 -9.80
N HIS A 189 5.84 7.07 -8.70
CA HIS A 189 6.14 5.62 -8.66
C HIS A 189 4.92 4.74 -8.97
N MET A 190 3.76 5.34 -9.27
CA MET A 190 2.56 4.59 -9.62
C MET A 190 2.45 4.27 -11.12
N ASP A 191 1.75 3.18 -11.43
CA ASP A 191 1.41 2.81 -12.79
C ASP A 191 0.09 3.45 -13.23
N ILE A 192 0.18 4.35 -14.20
CA ILE A 192 -0.96 5.15 -14.69
C ILE A 192 -2.03 4.27 -15.33
N ALA A 193 -1.65 3.12 -15.92
CA ALA A 193 -2.61 2.19 -16.51
C ALA A 193 -3.54 1.55 -15.48
N SER A 194 -3.12 1.51 -14.21
CA SER A 194 -3.85 0.89 -13.11
C SER A 194 -4.67 1.89 -12.28
N LEU A 195 -4.47 3.19 -12.51
CA LEU A 195 -5.11 4.27 -11.76
C LEU A 195 -6.32 4.85 -12.51
N ASP A 196 -7.30 5.37 -11.77
CA ASP A 196 -8.34 6.23 -12.34
C ASP A 196 -7.76 7.60 -12.66
N PHE A 197 -7.33 7.79 -13.91
CA PHE A 197 -6.74 9.02 -14.41
C PHE A 197 -7.58 10.27 -14.08
N ASN A 198 -8.90 10.21 -14.25
CA ASN A 198 -9.76 11.38 -14.08
C ASN A 198 -9.83 11.80 -12.61
N GLN A 199 -9.93 10.84 -11.69
CA GLN A 199 -10.00 11.14 -10.28
C GLN A 199 -8.67 11.67 -9.75
N VAL A 200 -7.55 11.05 -10.13
CA VAL A 200 -6.22 11.48 -9.67
C VAL A 200 -5.90 12.88 -10.20
N VAL A 201 -6.24 13.20 -11.46
CA VAL A 201 -6.05 14.56 -12.00
C VAL A 201 -6.85 15.60 -11.22
N ARG A 202 -8.10 15.31 -10.84
CA ARG A 202 -8.90 16.23 -10.00
C ARG A 202 -8.26 16.47 -8.64
N LEU A 203 -7.83 15.40 -7.97
CA LEU A 203 -7.16 15.48 -6.67
C LEU A 203 -5.85 16.28 -6.75
N CYS A 204 -5.05 16.05 -7.81
CA CYS A 204 -3.83 16.80 -8.04
C CYS A 204 -4.11 18.29 -8.30
N ARG A 205 -5.16 18.63 -9.06
CA ARG A 205 -5.55 20.02 -9.33
C ARG A 205 -6.01 20.73 -8.06
N GLU A 206 -6.86 20.09 -7.26
CA GLU A 206 -7.38 20.65 -6.01
C GLU A 206 -6.27 20.93 -4.99
N ASN A 207 -5.27 20.04 -4.92
CA ASN A 207 -4.15 20.16 -3.98
C ASN A 207 -2.90 20.84 -4.58
N ARG A 208 -3.01 21.40 -5.79
CA ARG A 208 -1.92 22.10 -6.51
C ARG A 208 -0.64 21.25 -6.69
N LEU A 209 -0.81 19.95 -6.94
CA LEU A 209 0.26 18.96 -7.19
C LEU A 209 0.72 18.99 -8.65
N TYR A 210 1.41 20.06 -9.05
CA TYR A 210 1.75 20.27 -10.45
C TYR A 210 2.74 19.24 -11.01
N SER A 211 3.70 18.77 -10.21
CA SER A 211 4.69 17.79 -10.69
C SER A 211 4.02 16.46 -11.02
N ALA A 212 3.12 16.01 -10.14
CA ALA A 212 2.31 14.82 -10.33
C ALA A 212 1.39 14.96 -11.55
N LEU A 213 0.76 16.13 -11.73
CA LEU A 213 -0.12 16.41 -12.86
C LEU A 213 0.63 16.36 -14.20
N ILE A 214 1.80 16.98 -14.29
CA ILE A 214 2.67 16.90 -15.47
C ILE A 214 3.03 15.44 -15.78
N TYR A 215 3.41 14.66 -14.76
CA TYR A 215 3.75 13.24 -14.94
C TYR A 215 2.58 12.42 -15.46
N LEU A 216 1.38 12.62 -14.90
CA LEU A 216 0.15 11.94 -15.32
C LEU A 216 -0.17 12.23 -16.78
N PHE A 217 -0.19 13.51 -17.19
CA PHE A 217 -0.48 13.89 -18.57
C PHE A 217 0.59 13.40 -19.55
N ASN A 218 1.88 13.51 -19.18
CA ASN A 218 2.99 13.08 -20.03
C ASN A 218 3.03 11.56 -20.24
N LYS A 219 2.88 10.76 -19.17
CA LYS A 219 3.00 9.30 -19.26
C LYS A 219 1.65 8.62 -19.54
N GLY A 220 0.53 9.23 -19.17
CA GLY A 220 -0.82 8.71 -19.38
C GLY A 220 -1.40 9.02 -20.76
N LEU A 221 -1.22 10.24 -21.27
CA LEU A 221 -1.83 10.70 -22.52
C LEU A 221 -0.81 11.09 -23.61
N ASP A 222 0.50 11.05 -23.31
CA ASP A 222 1.57 11.62 -24.16
C ASP A 222 1.27 13.09 -24.55
N ASP A 223 0.49 13.79 -23.70
CA ASP A 223 0.05 15.17 -23.92
C ASP A 223 0.82 16.13 -23.03
N PHE A 224 1.71 16.87 -23.66
CA PHE A 224 2.56 17.87 -23.01
C PHE A 224 1.90 19.25 -22.97
N LYS A 225 0.80 19.48 -23.70
CA LYS A 225 0.20 20.81 -23.85
C LYS A 225 -0.78 21.14 -22.72
N SER A 226 -1.69 20.21 -22.40
CA SER A 226 -2.67 20.40 -21.33
C SER A 226 -2.07 20.79 -19.97
N PRO A 227 -1.02 20.11 -19.44
CA PRO A 227 -0.41 20.52 -18.17
C PRO A 227 0.27 21.91 -18.26
N LEU A 228 0.75 22.29 -19.44
CA LEU A 228 1.37 23.60 -19.70
C LEU A 228 0.34 24.74 -19.72
N GLU A 229 -0.82 24.53 -20.35
CA GLU A 229 -1.93 25.48 -20.32
C GLU A 229 -2.46 25.70 -18.90
N GLU A 230 -2.54 24.62 -18.12
CA GLU A 230 -3.00 24.67 -16.73
C GLU A 230 -2.02 25.42 -15.81
N LEU A 231 -0.71 25.20 -15.99
CA LEU A 231 0.33 25.97 -15.31
C LEU A 231 0.33 27.45 -15.70
N LEU A 232 0.09 27.74 -16.98
CA LEU A 232 0.02 29.12 -17.48
C LEU A 232 -1.14 29.88 -16.84
N LEU A 233 -2.30 29.24 -16.67
CA LEU A 233 -3.45 29.82 -15.98
C LEU A 233 -3.11 30.17 -14.52
N VAL A 234 -2.42 29.27 -13.81
CA VAL A 234 -1.98 29.52 -12.42
C VAL A 234 -1.00 30.69 -12.34
N VAL A 235 -0.06 30.79 -13.27
CA VAL A 235 0.91 31.91 -13.32
C VAL A 235 0.21 33.22 -13.67
N GLN A 236 -0.80 33.20 -14.53
CA GLN A 236 -1.63 34.37 -14.84
C GLN A 236 -2.45 34.83 -13.62
N ASP A 237 -2.95 33.90 -12.82
CA ASP A 237 -3.69 34.20 -11.59
C ASP A 237 -2.78 34.79 -10.49
N ILE A 238 -1.52 34.36 -10.44
CA ILE A 238 -0.46 34.95 -9.58
C ILE A 238 -0.01 36.33 -10.10
N SER A 239 -0.21 36.63 -11.38
CA SER A 239 0.28 37.85 -12.04
C SER A 239 -0.60 39.10 -11.87
N ASN A 240 -1.64 39.05 -11.02
CA ASN A 240 -2.37 40.26 -10.57
C ASN A 240 -1.74 40.78 -9.25
N PRO A 241 -1.51 42.09 -9.08
CA PRO A 241 -0.17 42.61 -8.86
C PRO A 241 0.09 42.93 -7.39
N HIS A 242 1.02 42.21 -6.76
CA HIS A 242 1.95 42.85 -5.85
C HIS A 242 3.37 42.28 -6.02
N VAL A 243 4.18 43.12 -6.65
CA VAL A 243 5.59 43.04 -6.97
C VAL A 243 6.43 42.41 -5.84
N GLN A 244 7.08 41.26 -6.12
CA GLN A 244 8.50 40.94 -5.78
C GLN A 244 8.92 39.47 -6.07
N THR A 245 8.01 38.55 -6.36
CA THR A 245 8.34 37.11 -6.55
C THR A 245 8.60 36.66 -7.99
N CYS A 246 8.51 37.56 -8.99
CA CYS A 246 8.64 37.21 -10.41
C CYS A 246 9.96 36.53 -10.80
N GLY A 247 11.05 36.75 -10.07
CA GLY A 247 12.34 36.10 -10.35
C GLY A 247 12.28 34.58 -10.18
N TYR A 248 11.65 34.10 -9.10
CA TYR A 248 11.55 32.67 -8.80
C TYR A 248 10.50 31.97 -9.67
N ALA A 249 9.38 32.63 -9.97
CA ALA A 249 8.35 32.09 -10.86
C ALA A 249 8.85 31.93 -12.31
N CYS A 250 9.62 32.91 -12.83
CA CYS A 250 10.24 32.78 -14.14
C CYS A 250 11.36 31.73 -14.16
N PHE A 251 12.13 31.60 -13.07
CA PHE A 251 13.13 30.53 -12.98
C PHE A 251 12.47 29.15 -12.93
N TRP A 252 11.37 29.01 -12.19
CA TRP A 252 10.54 27.80 -12.13
C TRP A 252 9.88 27.46 -13.48
N LEU A 253 9.35 28.47 -14.17
CA LEU A 253 8.77 28.29 -15.50
C LEU A 253 9.85 27.89 -16.51
N TYR A 254 11.06 28.46 -16.41
CA TYR A 254 12.19 28.11 -17.25
C TYR A 254 12.71 26.70 -16.96
N THR A 255 12.82 26.28 -15.69
CA THR A 255 13.18 24.89 -15.36
C THR A 255 12.11 23.91 -15.82
N ILE A 256 10.81 24.21 -15.68
CA ILE A 256 9.73 23.35 -16.17
C ILE A 256 9.70 23.30 -17.70
N LEU A 257 9.86 24.44 -18.39
CA LEU A 257 9.96 24.49 -19.86
C LEU A 257 11.21 23.75 -20.35
N GLN A 258 12.32 23.84 -19.63
CA GLN A 258 13.55 23.12 -19.94
C GLN A 258 13.42 21.63 -19.64
N PHE A 259 12.69 21.23 -18.58
CA PHE A 259 12.34 19.84 -18.27
C PHE A 259 11.38 19.26 -19.31
N CYS A 260 10.37 20.02 -19.74
CA CYS A 260 9.45 19.62 -20.80
C CYS A 260 10.15 19.54 -22.16
N MET A 261 11.06 20.46 -22.49
CA MET A 261 11.91 20.36 -23.68
C MET A 261 12.87 19.18 -23.60
N LEU A 262 13.43 18.88 -22.42
CA LEU A 262 14.22 17.66 -22.18
C LEU A 262 13.35 16.41 -22.34
N CYS A 263 12.15 16.34 -21.77
CA CYS A 263 11.23 15.20 -21.93
C CYS A 263 10.78 15.03 -23.40
N TYR A 264 10.54 16.14 -24.11
CA TYR A 264 10.18 16.14 -25.54
C TYR A 264 11.35 15.70 -26.44
N LEU A 265 12.59 16.11 -26.15
CA LEU A 265 13.81 15.71 -26.89
C LEU A 265 14.33 14.32 -26.50
N ARG A 266 14.02 13.84 -25.29
CA ARG A 266 14.59 12.61 -24.68
C ARG A 266 13.62 11.43 -24.69
N LYS A 267 12.76 11.35 -25.71
CA LYS A 267 12.04 10.13 -26.15
C LYS A 267 12.98 8.95 -26.53
N LYS A 268 14.28 9.02 -26.19
CA LYS A 268 15.30 8.01 -26.46
C LYS A 268 15.93 7.32 -25.25
N ASP A 269 15.95 7.89 -24.04
CA ASP A 269 16.67 7.26 -22.92
C ASP A 269 16.01 7.53 -21.56
N ILE A 270 14.95 6.76 -21.27
CA ILE A 270 14.12 6.86 -20.05
C ILE A 270 14.83 6.30 -18.80
N GLN A 271 15.94 5.56 -18.93
CA GLN A 271 16.59 4.89 -17.79
C GLN A 271 17.52 5.76 -16.93
N THR A 272 17.90 6.97 -17.37
CA THR A 272 19.03 7.70 -16.74
C THR A 272 18.61 8.72 -15.68
N ILE A 273 17.32 9.06 -15.56
CA ILE A 273 16.90 10.18 -14.69
C ILE A 273 16.52 9.75 -13.26
N LEU A 274 16.12 8.49 -13.04
CA LEU A 274 15.90 7.98 -11.68
C LEU A 274 17.17 8.00 -10.81
N HIS A 275 18.35 7.98 -11.43
CA HIS A 275 19.63 7.93 -10.71
C HIS A 275 20.20 9.30 -10.31
N LEU A 276 19.57 10.40 -10.73
CA LEU A 276 20.03 11.78 -10.46
C LEU A 276 19.21 12.49 -9.38
N TYR A 277 18.15 11.86 -8.86
CA TYR A 277 17.27 12.40 -7.81
C TYR A 277 17.21 11.54 -6.53
N LEU A 278 18.02 10.47 -6.46
CA LEU A 278 18.42 9.75 -5.22
C LEU A 278 19.85 10.18 -4.84
#